data_AF-A0A7S1G9C5-F1
#
_entry.id   AF-A0A7S1G9C5-F1
#
_cell.length_a   1.000
_cell.length_b   1.000
_cell.length_c   1.000
_cell.angle_alpha   90.00
_cell.angle_beta   90.00
_cell.angle_gamma   90.00
#
_symmetry.space_group_name_H-M   'P 1'
#
loop_
_entity.id
_entity.type
_entity.pdbx_description
1 polymer ?
#
loop_
_entity_poly.entity_id
_entity_poly.type
_entity_poly.pdbx_seq_one_letter_code
_entity_poly.pdbx_strand_id
1 'polypeptide(L)'
;DGAAERLRSRDAARMTESDDATAAEASLANERLRERLARGDPWEPAIRALRKLPLCKTPTAKSEALRDTVNAIYDSVNAFYDGIIPPHEIGSMGGDELIPLFTLVLAKSGVKCLSTELGFIDALLPRHKLTRSEAGYAVTTCQVGVQRLRAMARRGDRMSVGGSDGPWGPAK
;
A
#
# COMPACT_ATOMS: atom_id res chain seq x y z
N ASP A 1 30.07 -33.94 -37.17
CA ASP A 1 29.38 -33.98 -35.87
C ASP A 1 29.87 -33.00 -34.80
N GLY A 2 31.17 -32.74 -34.61
CA GLY A 2 31.65 -31.85 -33.52
C GLY A 2 31.41 -30.33 -33.65
N ALA A 3 30.79 -29.84 -34.73
CA ALA A 3 30.46 -28.41 -34.89
C ALA A 3 29.08 -28.07 -34.28
N ALA A 4 28.11 -28.98 -34.39
CA ALA A 4 26.78 -28.83 -33.81
C ALA A 4 26.81 -28.92 -32.28
N GLU A 5 27.68 -29.76 -31.73
CA GLU A 5 27.87 -29.92 -30.27
C GLU A 5 28.52 -28.67 -29.64
N ARG A 6 29.49 -28.05 -30.33
CA ARG A 6 30.09 -26.78 -29.90
C ARG A 6 29.10 -25.60 -29.93
N LEU A 7 28.17 -25.59 -30.88
CA LEU A 7 27.12 -24.56 -30.93
C LEU A 7 26.15 -24.70 -29.75
N ARG A 8 25.67 -25.93 -29.48
CA ARG A 8 24.76 -26.21 -28.35
C ARG A 8 25.39 -25.90 -26.99
N SER A 9 26.67 -26.22 -26.80
CA SER A 9 27.38 -25.87 -25.55
C SER A 9 27.58 -24.35 -25.38
N ARG A 10 27.74 -23.60 -26.49
CA ARG A 10 27.84 -22.14 -26.44
C ARG A 10 26.51 -21.49 -26.11
N ASP A 11 25.41 -21.98 -26.68
CA ASP A 11 24.07 -21.45 -26.42
C ASP A 11 23.61 -21.79 -24.99
N ALA A 12 23.90 -22.99 -24.49
CA ALA A 12 23.61 -23.36 -23.10
C ALA A 12 24.39 -22.50 -22.09
N ALA A 13 25.69 -22.26 -22.32
CA ALA A 13 26.50 -21.39 -21.46
C ALA A 13 26.00 -19.93 -21.46
N ARG A 14 25.54 -19.44 -22.62
CA ARG A 14 25.01 -18.08 -22.77
C ARG A 14 23.65 -17.90 -22.10
N MET A 15 22.83 -18.96 -22.03
CA MET A 15 21.58 -18.96 -21.26
C MET A 15 21.85 -18.95 -19.76
N THR A 16 22.78 -19.78 -19.27
CA THR A 16 23.13 -19.80 -17.84
C THR A 16 23.75 -18.49 -17.36
N GLU A 17 24.62 -17.84 -18.16
CA GLU A 17 25.19 -16.52 -17.80
C GLU A 17 24.13 -15.41 -17.76
N SER A 18 23.10 -15.49 -18.61
CA SER A 18 21.96 -14.56 -18.60
C SER A 18 21.07 -14.76 -17.37
N ASP A 19 20.83 -16.01 -16.98
CA ASP A 19 20.00 -16.33 -15.80
C ASP A 19 20.73 -15.98 -14.49
N ASP A 20 22.05 -16.19 -14.42
CA ASP A 20 22.85 -15.83 -13.25
C ASP A 20 22.99 -14.30 -13.08
N ALA A 21 23.13 -13.55 -14.18
CA ALA A 21 23.17 -12.09 -14.15
C ALA A 21 21.85 -11.49 -13.64
N THR A 22 20.72 -12.02 -14.09
CA THR A 22 19.40 -11.56 -13.64
C THR A 22 19.13 -11.90 -12.16
N ALA A 23 19.60 -13.05 -11.68
CA ALA A 23 19.52 -13.41 -10.27
C ALA A 23 20.35 -12.47 -9.37
N ALA A 24 21.57 -12.12 -9.80
CA ALA A 24 22.43 -11.18 -9.08
C ALA A 24 21.83 -9.77 -9.01
N GLU A 25 21.27 -9.27 -10.12
CA GLU A 25 20.57 -7.99 -10.18
C GLU A 25 19.34 -7.96 -9.27
N ALA A 26 18.52 -9.02 -9.29
CA ALA A 26 17.36 -9.14 -8.41
C ALA A 26 17.76 -9.20 -6.92
N SER A 27 18.88 -9.87 -6.60
CA SER A 27 19.41 -9.90 -5.23
C SER A 27 19.83 -8.50 -4.76
N LEU A 28 20.57 -7.77 -5.59
CA LEU A 28 21.00 -6.40 -5.27
C LEU A 28 19.81 -5.44 -5.14
N ALA A 29 18.80 -5.56 -6.00
CA ALA A 29 17.57 -4.78 -5.90
C ALA A 29 16.84 -5.04 -4.57
N ASN A 30 16.72 -6.31 -4.16
CA ASN A 30 16.10 -6.69 -2.88
C ASN A 30 16.88 -6.15 -1.68
N GLU A 31 18.21 -6.14 -1.73
CA GLU A 31 19.05 -5.56 -0.69
C GLU A 31 18.79 -4.05 -0.55
N ARG A 32 18.77 -3.32 -1.67
CA ARG A 32 18.44 -1.88 -1.69
C ARG A 32 17.05 -1.59 -1.12
N LEU A 33 16.06 -2.42 -1.42
CA LEU A 33 14.70 -2.29 -0.87
C LEU A 33 14.71 -2.48 0.65
N ARG A 34 15.43 -3.48 1.15
CA ARG A 34 15.57 -3.72 2.61
C ARG A 34 16.25 -2.54 3.29
N GLU A 35 17.31 -1.99 2.72
CA GLU A 35 17.97 -0.79 3.26
C GLU A 35 17.05 0.43 3.28
N ARG A 36 16.18 0.60 2.27
CA ARG A 36 15.18 1.68 2.26
C ARG A 36 14.14 1.49 3.36
N LEU A 37 13.63 0.27 3.54
CA LEU A 37 12.71 -0.05 4.63
C LEU A 37 13.34 0.16 6.00
N ALA A 38 14.64 -0.10 6.15
CA ALA A 38 15.37 0.12 7.40
C ALA A 38 15.56 1.62 7.72
N ARG A 39 15.55 2.50 6.71
CA ARG A 39 15.71 3.96 6.89
C ARG A 39 14.46 4.66 7.41
N GLY A 40 13.30 4.03 7.34
CA GLY A 40 12.06 4.59 7.89
C GLY A 40 10.81 4.13 7.15
N ASP A 41 9.68 4.65 7.58
CA ASP A 41 8.39 4.34 6.97
C ASP A 41 8.22 5.11 5.66
N PRO A 42 8.23 4.46 4.48
CA PRO A 42 8.07 5.16 3.20
C PRO A 42 6.72 5.85 3.09
N TRP A 43 5.74 5.45 3.91
CA TRP A 43 4.38 5.97 3.94
C TRP A 43 4.21 7.20 4.84
N GLU A 44 5.25 7.64 5.56
CA GLU A 44 5.17 8.77 6.48
C GLU A 44 4.65 10.06 5.82
N PRO A 45 5.01 10.43 4.56
CA PRO A 45 4.41 11.57 3.87
C PRO A 45 2.88 11.48 3.76
N ALA A 46 2.37 10.32 3.35
CA ALA A 46 0.93 10.07 3.24
C ALA A 46 0.23 10.06 4.60
N ILE A 47 0.87 9.48 5.62
CA ILE A 47 0.38 9.51 7.01
C ILE A 47 0.22 10.97 7.50
N ARG A 48 1.23 11.82 7.25
CA ARG A 48 1.16 13.24 7.62
C ARG A 48 0.09 13.99 6.84
N ALA A 49 -0.09 13.69 5.56
CA ALA A 49 -1.15 14.27 4.75
C ALA A 49 -2.54 13.92 5.33
N LEU A 50 -2.78 12.65 5.65
CA LEU A 50 -4.05 12.18 6.21
C LEU A 50 -4.34 12.78 7.59
N ARG A 51 -3.32 12.99 8.43
CA ARG A 51 -3.46 13.63 9.75
C ARG A 51 -3.99 15.07 9.68
N LYS A 52 -3.98 15.71 8.51
CA LYS A 52 -4.61 17.03 8.29
C LYS A 52 -6.13 16.96 8.20
N LEU A 53 -6.71 15.80 7.85
CA LEU A 53 -8.15 15.62 7.67
C LEU A 53 -9.02 16.16 8.84
N PRO A 54 -8.73 15.84 10.12
CA PRO A 54 -9.51 16.38 11.24
C PRO A 54 -9.32 17.89 11.46
N LEU A 55 -8.25 18.49 10.92
CA LEU A 55 -7.97 19.93 11.05
C LEU A 55 -8.76 20.76 10.03
N CYS A 56 -9.21 20.14 8.94
CA CYS A 56 -10.02 20.77 7.91
C CYS A 56 -11.46 21.02 8.41
N LYS A 57 -11.99 22.23 8.19
CA LYS A 57 -13.32 22.64 8.68
C LYS A 57 -14.44 22.57 7.63
N THR A 58 -14.10 22.41 6.36
CA THR A 58 -15.06 22.38 5.26
C THR A 58 -15.02 21.03 4.54
N PRO A 59 -16.12 20.56 3.95
CA PRO A 59 -16.15 19.30 3.21
C PRO A 59 -15.15 19.31 2.04
N THR A 60 -15.01 20.45 1.36
CA THR A 60 -14.02 20.64 0.29
C THR A 60 -12.60 20.47 0.82
N ALA A 61 -12.22 21.14 1.92
CA ALA A 61 -10.87 21.02 2.47
C ALA A 61 -10.57 19.58 2.92
N LYS A 62 -11.57 18.86 3.45
CA LYS A 62 -11.42 17.45 3.81
C LYS A 62 -11.24 16.55 2.59
N SER A 63 -12.00 16.76 1.52
CA SER A 63 -11.82 15.98 0.28
C SER A 63 -10.46 16.24 -0.38
N GLU A 64 -9.97 17.48 -0.33
CA GLU A 64 -8.62 17.83 -0.80
C GLU A 64 -7.53 17.17 0.05
N ALA A 65 -7.68 17.13 1.38
CA ALA A 65 -6.73 16.41 2.25
C ALA A 65 -6.67 14.90 1.94
N LEU A 66 -7.79 14.28 1.56
CA LEU A 66 -7.80 12.90 1.09
C LEU A 66 -7.10 12.74 -0.27
N ARG A 67 -7.31 13.68 -1.20
CA ARG A 67 -6.57 13.69 -2.48
C ARG A 67 -5.07 13.85 -2.26
N ASP A 68 -4.65 14.77 -1.41
CA ASP A 68 -3.25 14.98 -1.05
C ASP A 68 -2.64 13.71 -0.43
N THR A 69 -3.43 12.96 0.34
CA THR A 69 -3.02 11.66 0.87
C THR A 69 -2.78 10.64 -0.24
N VAL A 70 -3.69 10.56 -1.22
CA VAL A 70 -3.53 9.69 -2.40
C VAL A 70 -2.27 10.06 -3.18
N ASN A 71 -2.07 11.35 -3.48
CA ASN A 71 -0.88 11.82 -4.20
C ASN A 71 0.41 11.49 -3.43
N ALA A 72 0.42 11.69 -2.12
CA ALA A 72 1.55 11.32 -1.29
C ALA A 72 1.84 9.80 -1.30
N ILE A 73 0.84 8.93 -1.50
CA ILE A 73 1.08 7.49 -1.70
C ILE A 73 1.75 7.25 -3.05
N TYR A 74 1.25 7.86 -4.14
CA TYR A 74 1.89 7.76 -5.46
C TYR A 74 3.36 8.23 -5.40
N ASP A 75 3.61 9.38 -4.79
CA ASP A 75 4.95 9.94 -4.62
C ASP A 75 5.83 9.03 -3.77
N SER A 76 5.30 8.46 -2.69
CA SER A 76 6.00 7.49 -1.85
C SER A 76 6.37 6.21 -2.61
N VAL A 77 5.49 5.67 -3.45
CA VAL A 77 5.79 4.49 -4.29
C VAL A 77 6.90 4.81 -5.27
N ASN A 78 6.78 5.92 -5.99
CA ASN A 78 7.78 6.36 -6.96
C ASN A 78 9.15 6.57 -6.29
N ALA A 79 9.18 7.30 -5.17
CA ALA A 79 10.41 7.53 -4.42
C ALA A 79 11.00 6.23 -3.82
N PHE A 80 10.15 5.30 -3.40
CA PHE A 80 10.59 4.03 -2.82
C PHE A 80 11.24 3.11 -3.85
N TYR A 81 10.82 3.16 -5.11
CA TYR A 81 11.38 2.35 -6.20
C TYR A 81 12.40 3.10 -7.08
N ASP A 82 12.57 4.40 -6.91
CA ASP A 82 13.49 5.23 -7.69
C ASP A 82 14.91 4.65 -7.72
N GLY A 83 15.48 4.44 -8.91
CA GLY A 83 16.81 3.83 -9.09
C GLY A 83 16.93 2.35 -8.71
N ILE A 84 15.81 1.67 -8.42
CA ILE A 84 15.74 0.22 -8.18
C ILE A 84 14.96 -0.45 -9.32
N ILE A 85 13.78 0.08 -9.63
CA ILE A 85 12.93 -0.40 -10.73
C ILE A 85 12.84 0.72 -11.77
N PRO A 86 13.01 0.43 -13.07
CA PRO A 86 12.78 1.42 -14.12
C PRO A 86 11.38 2.05 -14.02
N PRO A 87 11.20 3.37 -14.20
CA PRO A 87 9.90 4.02 -14.01
C PRO A 87 8.75 3.45 -14.86
N HIS A 88 9.06 2.90 -16.04
CA HIS A 88 8.06 2.29 -16.92
C HIS A 88 7.61 0.89 -16.45
N GLU A 89 8.37 0.25 -15.57
CA GLU A 89 8.06 -1.07 -14.98
C GLU A 89 7.31 -0.95 -13.64
N ILE A 90 7.33 0.22 -12.99
CA ILE A 90 6.60 0.47 -11.73
C ILE A 90 5.07 0.32 -11.94
N GLY A 91 4.60 0.36 -13.19
CA GLY A 91 3.19 0.20 -13.55
C GLY A 91 2.34 1.40 -13.11
N SER A 92 1.20 1.61 -13.78
CA SER A 92 0.21 2.56 -13.28
C SER A 92 -0.45 1.97 -12.04
N MET A 93 -0.23 2.55 -10.86
CA MET A 93 -0.90 2.10 -9.64
C MET A 93 -2.41 2.34 -9.75
N GLY A 94 -3.17 1.25 -9.87
CA GLY A 94 -4.62 1.24 -9.99
C GLY A 94 -5.31 1.16 -8.63
N GLY A 95 -6.62 0.90 -8.65
CA GLY A 95 -7.41 0.75 -7.42
C GLY A 95 -6.98 -0.44 -6.57
N ASP A 96 -6.59 -1.55 -7.20
CA ASP A 96 -6.23 -2.78 -6.51
C ASP A 96 -4.95 -2.66 -5.69
N GLU A 97 -3.98 -1.86 -6.16
CA GLU A 97 -2.75 -1.54 -5.45
C GLU A 97 -2.95 -0.36 -4.46
N LEU A 98 -3.70 0.67 -4.87
CA LEU A 98 -3.90 1.87 -4.05
C LEU A 98 -4.70 1.57 -2.78
N ILE A 99 -5.78 0.78 -2.85
CA ILE A 99 -6.66 0.53 -1.70
C ILE A 99 -5.91 -0.11 -0.53
N PRO A 100 -5.12 -1.20 -0.71
CA PRO A 100 -4.29 -1.75 0.37
C PRO A 100 -3.33 -0.73 0.98
N LEU A 101 -2.63 0.05 0.17
CA LEU A 101 -1.68 1.07 0.65
C LEU A 101 -2.39 2.18 1.43
N PHE A 102 -3.53 2.66 0.92
CA PHE A 102 -4.35 3.63 1.62
C PHE A 102 -4.90 3.07 2.95
N THR A 103 -5.27 1.79 2.97
CA THR A 103 -5.71 1.07 4.18
C THR A 103 -4.59 1.01 5.23
N LEU A 104 -3.35 0.76 4.82
CA LEU A 104 -2.18 0.80 5.69
C LEU A 104 -1.96 2.22 6.25
N VAL A 105 -2.03 3.24 5.42
CA VAL A 105 -1.91 4.65 5.83
C VAL A 105 -2.99 5.01 6.85
N LEU A 106 -4.25 4.61 6.61
CA LEU A 106 -5.34 4.80 7.57
C LEU A 106 -5.01 4.16 8.93
N ALA A 107 -4.56 2.90 8.94
CA ALA A 107 -4.21 2.18 10.15
C ALA A 107 -3.10 2.87 10.96
N LYS A 108 -2.03 3.31 10.29
CA LYS A 108 -0.85 3.93 10.93
C LYS A 108 -1.08 5.39 11.31
N SER A 109 -2.03 6.08 10.68
CA SER A 109 -2.27 7.50 10.92
C SER A 109 -2.75 7.83 12.33
N GLY A 110 -3.49 6.91 12.97
CA GLY A 110 -4.14 7.14 14.25
C GLY A 110 -5.30 8.14 14.20
N VAL A 111 -5.77 8.52 13.00
CA VAL A 111 -6.91 9.44 12.85
C VAL A 111 -8.18 8.75 13.36
N LYS A 112 -8.82 9.39 14.35
CA LYS A 112 -10.07 8.91 14.96
C LYS A 112 -11.28 9.42 14.17
N CYS A 113 -12.43 8.78 14.39
CA CYS A 113 -13.72 9.22 13.85
C CYS A 113 -13.79 9.33 12.31
N LEU A 114 -12.95 8.59 11.57
CA LEU A 114 -12.90 8.61 10.10
C LEU A 114 -14.28 8.48 9.43
N SER A 115 -15.18 7.67 10.00
CA SER A 115 -16.52 7.47 9.44
C SER A 115 -17.42 8.69 9.59
N THR A 116 -17.27 9.43 10.68
CA THR A 116 -17.95 10.72 10.87
C THR A 116 -17.41 11.75 9.90
N GLU A 117 -16.09 11.77 9.69
CA GLU A 117 -15.44 12.66 8.73
C GLU A 117 -15.93 12.41 7.29
N LEU A 118 -16.01 11.14 6.88
CA LEU A 118 -16.53 10.75 5.57
C LEU A 118 -18.02 11.10 5.45
N GLY A 119 -18.83 10.82 6.48
CA GLY A 119 -20.24 11.18 6.49
C GLY A 119 -20.49 12.69 6.35
N PHE A 120 -19.61 13.52 6.94
CA PHE A 120 -19.67 14.98 6.78
C PHE A 120 -19.36 15.42 5.34
N ILE A 121 -18.38 14.80 4.68
CA ILE A 121 -18.08 15.05 3.27
C ILE A 121 -19.28 14.63 2.40
N ASP A 122 -19.79 13.42 2.59
CA ASP A 122 -20.89 12.87 1.78
C ASP A 122 -22.19 13.69 1.93
N ALA A 123 -22.46 14.20 3.13
CA ALA A 123 -23.66 14.98 3.41
C ALA A 123 -23.60 16.41 2.84
N LEU A 124 -22.42 17.03 2.81
CA LEU A 124 -22.29 18.48 2.53
C LEU A 124 -21.54 18.82 1.24
N LEU A 125 -20.77 17.89 0.66
CA LEU A 125 -20.07 18.16 -0.59
C LEU A 125 -21.02 18.01 -1.78
N PRO A 126 -21.09 19.00 -2.70
CA PRO A 126 -21.93 18.89 -3.88
C PRO A 126 -21.60 17.64 -4.71
N ARG A 127 -22.64 16.90 -5.13
CA ARG A 127 -22.49 15.60 -5.80
C ARG A 127 -21.61 15.65 -7.06
N HIS A 128 -21.64 16.73 -7.82
CA HIS A 128 -20.80 16.90 -9.01
C HIS A 128 -19.30 16.90 -8.68
N LYS A 129 -18.90 17.34 -7.47
CA LYS A 129 -17.53 17.27 -6.99
C LYS A 129 -17.14 15.86 -6.55
N LEU A 130 -18.08 15.03 -6.13
CA LEU A 130 -17.81 13.63 -5.75
C LEU A 130 -17.72 12.69 -6.94
N THR A 131 -18.52 12.90 -8.00
CA THR A 131 -18.65 11.89 -9.08
C THR A 131 -17.63 11.99 -10.21
N ARG A 132 -16.96 13.14 -10.38
CA ARG A 132 -16.10 13.41 -11.56
C ARG A 132 -14.75 14.02 -11.21
N SER A 133 -14.34 13.98 -9.95
CA SER A 133 -13.07 14.54 -9.52
C SER A 133 -12.17 13.50 -8.88
N GLU A 134 -10.86 13.74 -8.93
CA GLU A 134 -9.85 12.97 -8.19
C GLU A 134 -10.12 12.99 -6.68
N ALA A 135 -10.66 14.10 -6.15
CA ALA A 135 -11.06 14.17 -4.75
C ALA A 135 -12.20 13.20 -4.43
N GLY A 136 -13.16 13.04 -5.34
CA GLY A 136 -14.22 12.04 -5.23
C GLY A 136 -13.72 10.59 -5.27
N TYR A 137 -12.73 10.33 -6.13
CA TYR A 137 -12.01 9.05 -6.15
C TYR A 137 -11.27 8.79 -4.82
N ALA A 138 -10.58 9.80 -4.26
CA ALA A 138 -9.91 9.70 -2.97
C ALA A 138 -10.87 9.46 -1.80
N VAL A 139 -12.04 10.13 -1.81
CA VAL A 139 -13.12 9.88 -0.83
C VAL A 139 -13.60 8.44 -0.90
N THR A 140 -13.87 7.93 -2.11
CA THR A 140 -14.32 6.55 -2.32
C THR A 140 -13.26 5.53 -1.87
N THR A 141 -11.99 5.78 -2.21
CA THR A 141 -10.85 4.95 -1.77
C THR A 141 -10.76 4.90 -0.25
N CYS A 142 -10.91 6.05 0.43
CA CYS A 142 -10.92 6.14 1.88
C CYS A 142 -12.11 5.37 2.49
N GLN A 143 -13.32 5.48 1.93
CA GLN A 143 -14.49 4.71 2.36
C GLN A 143 -14.23 3.20 2.29
N VAL A 144 -13.68 2.71 1.17
CA VAL A 144 -13.32 1.29 1.01
C VAL A 144 -12.26 0.87 2.03
N GLY A 145 -11.23 1.69 2.23
CA GLY A 145 -10.18 1.44 3.23
C GLY A 145 -10.73 1.34 4.66
N VAL A 146 -11.63 2.24 5.05
CA VAL A 146 -12.33 2.21 6.35
C VAL A 146 -13.17 0.93 6.49
N GLN A 147 -13.89 0.52 5.44
CA GLN A 147 -14.65 -0.73 5.45
C GLN A 147 -13.74 -1.94 5.60
N ARG A 148 -12.59 -1.98 4.92
CA ARG A 148 -11.58 -3.05 5.05
C ARG A 148 -11.01 -3.10 6.47
N LEU A 149 -10.62 -1.97 7.06
CA LEU A 149 -10.15 -1.91 8.45
C LEU A 149 -11.17 -2.47 9.43
N ARG A 150 -12.44 -2.09 9.30
CA ARG A 150 -13.53 -2.63 10.13
C ARG A 150 -13.73 -4.13 9.93
N ALA A 151 -13.61 -4.62 8.70
CA ALA A 151 -13.67 -6.05 8.42
C ALA A 151 -12.51 -6.82 9.07
N MET A 152 -11.29 -6.27 9.03
CA MET A 152 -10.12 -6.85 9.68
C MET A 152 -10.23 -6.87 11.20
N ALA A 153 -10.68 -5.77 11.82
CA ALA A 153 -10.90 -5.70 13.27
C ALA A 153 -11.88 -6.80 13.74
N ARG A 154 -13.00 -6.99 13.03
CA ARG A 154 -13.99 -8.04 13.34
C ARG A 154 -13.45 -9.47 13.16
N ARG A 155 -12.41 -9.67 12.35
CA ARG A 155 -11.76 -10.98 12.18
C ARG A 155 -10.70 -11.21 13.26
N GLY A 156 -9.96 -10.17 13.64
CA GLY A 156 -9.00 -10.22 14.74
C GLY A 156 -9.66 -10.63 16.06
N ASP A 157 -10.84 -10.08 16.35
CA ASP A 157 -11.62 -10.44 17.54
C ASP A 157 -12.12 -11.89 17.53
N ARG A 158 -12.18 -12.57 16.38
CA ARG A 158 -12.57 -13.99 16.32
C ARG A 158 -11.40 -14.94 16.58
N MET A 159 -10.15 -14.48 16.46
CA MET A 159 -8.98 -15.30 16.75
C MET A 159 -8.55 -15.24 18.23
N SER A 160 -9.13 -14.34 19.03
CA SER A 160 -8.90 -14.27 20.48
C SER A 160 -9.94 -15.00 21.34
N VAL A 161 -11.02 -15.55 20.76
CA VAL A 161 -12.05 -16.34 21.50
C VAL A 161 -11.79 -17.85 21.43
N GLY A 162 -10.59 -18.25 21.01
CA GLY A 162 -10.04 -19.58 21.32
C GLY A 162 -9.42 -19.58 22.72
N GLY A 163 -10.21 -19.19 23.72
CA GLY A 163 -9.85 -19.36 25.12
C GLY A 163 -9.60 -20.85 25.35
N SER A 164 -8.35 -21.16 25.70
CA SER A 164 -7.94 -22.47 26.14
C SER A 164 -8.62 -22.80 27.48
N ASP A 165 -9.86 -23.27 27.43
CA ASP A 165 -10.35 -24.20 28.46
C ASP A 165 -9.65 -25.55 28.21
N GLY A 166 -8.35 -25.58 28.46
CA GLY A 166 -7.60 -26.81 28.61
C GLY A 166 -8.05 -27.48 29.91
N PRO A 167 -8.17 -28.81 29.96
CA PRO A 167 -8.73 -29.55 31.11
C PRO A 167 -7.81 -29.61 32.34
N TRP A 168 -6.83 -28.70 32.46
CA TRP A 168 -5.87 -28.64 33.55
C TRP A 168 -6.15 -27.46 34.47
N GLY A 169 -7.35 -27.46 35.07
CA GLY A 169 -7.57 -26.71 36.31
C GLY A 169 -6.82 -27.41 37.45
N PRO A 170 -6.19 -26.68 38.39
CA PRO A 170 -5.45 -27.30 39.48
C PRO A 170 -6.41 -28.08 40.38
N ALA A 171 -6.13 -29.36 40.57
CA ALA A 171 -6.80 -30.19 41.57
C ALA A 171 -6.57 -29.57 42.96
N LYS A 172 -7.67 -29.28 43.66
CA LYS A 172 -7.66 -29.07 45.11
C LYS A 172 -7.75 -30.40 45.82
#